data_AF-A0A1S6FIB2-F1
#
_entry.id   AF-A0A1S6FIB2-F1
#
_cell.length_a   1.000
_cell.length_b   1.000
_cell.length_c   1.000
_cell.angle_alpha   90.00
_cell.angle_beta   90.00
_cell.angle_gamma   90.00
#
_symmetry.space_group_name_H-M   'P 1'
#
loop_
_entity.id
_entity.type
_entity.pdbx_description
1 polymer ?
#
loop_
_entity_poly.entity_id
_entity_poly.type
_entity_poly.pdbx_seq_one_letter_code
_entity_poly.pdbx_strand_id
1 'polypeptide(L)'
;MSLFAFLGLVRGFDLASLPAPAGAGPSTDPAERRALHGLAQDVSKDGVTIEGERLFAVRKDIPWVAIAKRIDNLARQRGATAVALPGADPGKKLAQAWRGQDGRGVLVAMLASPTGGTVAYFAVRFADR
;
A
#
# COMPACT_ATOMS: atom_id res chain seq x y z
N MET A 1 -28.78 -15.76 15.74
CA MET A 1 -27.62 -14.84 15.61
C MET A 1 -26.36 -15.68 15.60
N SER A 2 -25.82 -16.03 14.44
CA SER A 2 -24.47 -16.62 14.35
C SER A 2 -23.66 -15.81 13.33
N LEU A 3 -22.75 -15.00 13.86
CA LEU A 3 -22.10 -13.84 13.23
C LEU A 3 -20.79 -14.20 12.50
N PHE A 4 -20.54 -15.47 12.15
CA PHE A 4 -19.24 -15.89 11.61
C PHE A 4 -19.27 -16.44 10.18
N ALA A 5 -20.26 -16.04 9.39
CA ALA A 5 -20.30 -16.31 7.94
C ALA A 5 -19.66 -15.18 7.09
N PHE A 6 -18.82 -14.32 7.67
CA PHE A 6 -18.15 -13.21 6.95
C PHE A 6 -16.65 -13.42 6.68
N LEU A 7 -16.14 -14.66 6.81
CA LEU A 7 -14.73 -15.00 6.58
C LEU A 7 -14.49 -15.84 5.31
N GLY A 8 -15.49 -15.92 4.42
CA GLY A 8 -15.38 -16.58 3.13
C GLY A 8 -15.28 -15.59 1.98
N LEU A 9 -14.16 -15.67 1.25
CA LEU A 9 -14.00 -15.17 -0.13
C LEU A 9 -14.04 -13.64 -0.34
N VAL A 10 -12.96 -12.98 0.04
CA VAL A 10 -12.41 -11.93 -0.82
C VAL A 10 -10.97 -12.31 -1.16
N ARG A 11 -10.82 -13.02 -2.29
CA ARG A 11 -9.52 -13.13 -2.98
C ARG A 11 -9.19 -11.78 -3.59
N GLY A 12 -8.73 -10.87 -2.73
CA GLY A 12 -8.29 -9.53 -3.07
C GLY A 12 -7.30 -9.08 -2.01
N PHE A 13 -6.56 -8.02 -2.29
CA PHE A 13 -5.51 -7.48 -1.41
C PHE A 13 -6.06 -7.00 -0.05
N ASP A 14 -6.34 -7.93 0.87
CA ASP A 14 -6.67 -7.59 2.26
C ASP A 14 -5.39 -7.11 2.96
N LEU A 15 -5.44 -5.88 3.49
CA LEU A 15 -4.32 -5.30 4.21
C LEU A 15 -3.90 -6.13 5.41
N ALA A 16 -4.83 -6.78 6.13
CA ALA A 16 -4.49 -7.58 7.30
C ALA A 16 -3.63 -8.80 6.93
N SER A 17 -3.82 -9.33 5.72
CA SER A 17 -3.05 -10.45 5.17
C SER A 17 -1.65 -10.05 4.64
N LEU A 18 -1.33 -8.75 4.58
CA LEU A 18 -0.01 -8.29 4.15
C LEU A 18 0.96 -8.29 5.34
N PRO A 19 2.16 -8.86 5.19
CA PRO A 19 3.17 -8.79 6.23
C PRO A 19 3.67 -7.36 6.37
N ALA A 20 3.91 -6.93 7.60
CA ALA A 20 4.61 -5.68 7.85
C ALA A 20 6.01 -5.71 7.20
N PRO A 21 6.59 -4.54 6.86
CA PRO A 21 8.00 -4.49 6.49
C PRO A 21 8.87 -5.07 7.62
N ALA A 22 9.97 -5.74 7.26
CA ALA A 22 10.82 -6.43 8.24
C ALA A 22 11.41 -5.42 9.23
N GLY A 23 11.25 -5.66 10.53
CA GLY A 23 11.74 -4.75 11.58
C GLY A 23 10.95 -3.45 11.73
N ALA A 24 9.79 -3.34 11.08
CA ALA A 24 8.91 -2.19 11.21
C ALA A 24 8.01 -2.30 12.45
N GLY A 25 7.75 -1.16 13.09
CA GLY A 25 6.73 -1.01 14.12
C GLY A 25 5.44 -0.39 13.56
N PRO A 26 4.31 -0.45 14.28
CA PRO A 26 3.14 0.34 13.91
C PRO A 26 3.46 1.84 13.98
N SER A 27 2.98 2.62 13.01
CA SER A 27 3.01 4.10 13.09
C SER A 27 1.59 4.63 13.30
N THR A 28 1.46 5.63 14.17
CA THR A 28 0.20 6.33 14.46
C THR A 28 0.34 7.84 14.29
N ASP A 29 1.43 8.33 13.69
CA ASP A 29 1.66 9.76 13.51
C ASP A 29 0.61 10.35 12.54
N PRO A 30 -0.24 11.30 13.00
CA PRO A 30 -1.30 11.86 12.17
C PRO A 30 -0.77 12.78 11.06
N ALA A 31 0.40 13.41 11.23
CA ALA A 31 1.01 14.26 10.21
C ALA A 31 1.58 13.41 9.07
N GLU A 32 2.30 12.33 9.40
CA GLU A 32 2.82 11.39 8.41
C GLU A 32 1.68 10.67 7.69
N ARG A 33 0.61 10.30 8.40
CA ARG A 33 -0.61 9.75 7.79
C ARG A 33 -1.20 10.70 6.75
N ARG A 34 -1.39 11.98 7.10
CA ARG A 34 -1.94 12.98 6.16
C ARG A 34 -1.03 13.17 4.95
N ALA A 35 0.28 13.22 5.15
CA ALA A 35 1.24 13.35 4.07
C ALA A 35 1.27 12.12 3.15
N LEU A 36 1.13 10.90 3.70
CA LEU A 36 1.02 9.66 2.91
C LEU A 36 -0.31 9.60 2.13
N HIS A 37 -1.42 10.05 2.73
CA HIS A 37 -2.70 10.19 2.01
C HIS A 37 -2.58 11.18 0.86
N GLY A 38 -1.98 12.36 1.11
CA GLY A 38 -1.75 13.36 0.07
C GLY A 38 -0.89 12.82 -1.06
N LEU A 39 0.19 12.09 -0.73
CA LEU A 39 1.03 11.41 -1.71
C LEU A 39 0.22 10.38 -2.52
N ALA A 40 -0.57 9.52 -1.87
CA ALA A 40 -1.39 8.51 -2.53
C ALA A 40 -2.42 9.12 -3.50
N GLN A 41 -3.08 10.21 -3.10
CA GLN A 41 -4.01 10.95 -3.95
C GLN A 41 -3.31 11.58 -5.15
N ASP A 42 -2.18 12.25 -4.91
CA ASP A 42 -1.38 12.90 -5.95
C ASP A 42 -0.82 11.91 -6.99
N VAL A 43 -0.33 10.74 -6.56
CA VAL A 43 0.18 9.74 -7.51
C VAL A 43 -0.93 9.04 -8.29
N SER A 44 -2.10 8.87 -7.68
CA SER A 44 -3.22 8.16 -8.31
C SER A 44 -4.08 9.04 -9.22
N LYS A 45 -4.08 10.38 -9.03
CA LYS A 45 -4.90 11.34 -9.80
C LYS A 45 -6.36 10.90 -9.90
N ASP A 46 -6.97 10.59 -8.75
CA ASP A 46 -8.35 10.08 -8.63
C ASP A 46 -8.60 8.71 -9.29
N GLY A 47 -7.56 8.04 -9.78
CA GLY A 47 -7.67 6.70 -10.38
C GLY A 47 -7.93 5.58 -9.37
N VAL A 48 -7.90 5.89 -8.06
CA VAL A 48 -8.18 4.93 -6.99
C VAL A 48 -9.02 5.56 -5.88
N THR A 49 -9.88 4.76 -5.25
CA THR A 49 -10.53 5.07 -3.97
C THR A 49 -9.83 4.31 -2.86
N ILE A 50 -9.41 5.00 -1.79
CA ILE A 50 -8.81 4.38 -0.61
C ILE A 50 -9.93 3.82 0.28
N GLU A 51 -9.89 2.52 0.56
CA GLU A 51 -10.89 1.81 1.37
C GLU A 51 -10.37 1.47 2.79
N GLY A 52 -9.06 1.54 3.00
CA GLY A 52 -8.43 1.28 4.29
C GLY A 52 -6.94 1.54 4.27
N GLU A 53 -6.32 1.56 5.46
CA GLU A 53 -4.89 1.83 5.60
C GLU A 53 -4.24 1.02 6.73
N ARG A 54 -2.94 0.76 6.58
CA ARG A 54 -2.04 0.30 7.65
C ARG A 54 -0.73 1.06 7.53
N LEU A 55 -0.27 1.64 8.65
CA LEU A 55 0.94 2.45 8.69
C LEU A 55 2.02 1.78 9.52
N PHE A 56 3.26 1.88 9.04
CA PHE A 56 4.42 1.26 9.64
C PHE A 56 5.58 2.26 9.73
N ALA A 57 6.18 2.39 10.90
CA ALA A 57 7.45 3.08 11.07
C ALA A 57 8.57 2.12 10.68
N VAL A 58 9.42 2.54 9.75
CA VAL A 58 10.58 1.79 9.27
C VAL A 58 11.87 2.52 9.63
N ARG A 59 12.93 1.75 9.88
CA ARG A 59 14.28 2.27 10.11
C ARG A 59 14.96 2.63 8.79
N LYS A 60 15.99 3.49 8.85
CA LYS A 60 16.72 3.99 7.66
C LYS A 60 17.41 2.92 6.82
N ASP A 61 17.70 1.76 7.42
CA ASP A 61 18.33 0.61 6.77
C ASP A 61 17.37 -0.17 5.87
N ILE A 62 16.09 0.17 5.86
CA ILE A 62 15.07 -0.51 5.05
C ILE A 62 14.79 0.34 3.79
N PRO A 63 15.44 0.03 2.65
CA PRO A 63 15.23 0.80 1.44
C PRO A 63 13.85 0.54 0.82
N TRP A 64 13.25 1.58 0.24
CA TRP A 64 12.00 1.50 -0.53
C TRP A 64 11.94 0.30 -1.47
N VAL A 65 13.01 0.07 -2.23
CA VAL A 65 13.11 -1.01 -3.23
C VAL A 65 12.89 -2.40 -2.61
N ALA A 66 13.36 -2.62 -1.38
CA ALA A 66 13.15 -3.90 -0.69
C ALA A 66 11.68 -4.09 -0.29
N ILE A 67 11.02 -3.02 0.15
CA ILE A 67 9.59 -3.02 0.51
C ILE A 67 8.74 -3.27 -0.74
N ALA A 68 8.96 -2.49 -1.80
CA ALA A 68 8.25 -2.63 -3.06
C ALA A 68 8.42 -4.02 -3.68
N LYS A 69 9.65 -4.55 -3.73
CA LYS A 69 9.92 -5.90 -4.26
C LYS A 69 9.22 -7.01 -3.46
N ARG A 70 9.15 -6.88 -2.14
CA ARG A 70 8.44 -7.85 -1.30
C ARG A 70 6.95 -7.88 -1.61
N ILE A 71 6.32 -6.70 -1.73
CA ILE A 71 4.91 -6.60 -2.06
C ILE A 71 4.65 -7.07 -3.50
N ASP A 72 5.55 -6.76 -4.44
CA ASP A 72 5.46 -7.24 -5.82
C ASP A 72 5.44 -8.77 -5.92
N ASN A 73 6.34 -9.45 -5.19
CA ASN A 73 6.36 -10.91 -5.15
C ASN A 73 5.04 -11.49 -4.61
N LEU A 74 4.49 -10.89 -3.55
CA LEU A 74 3.21 -11.31 -2.98
C LEU A 74 2.04 -11.01 -3.94
N ALA A 75 2.07 -9.86 -4.62
CA ALA A 75 1.09 -9.47 -5.62
C ALA A 75 1.01 -10.52 -6.73
N ARG A 76 2.17 -10.90 -7.29
CA ARG A 76 2.27 -11.89 -8.35
C ARG A 76 1.76 -13.26 -7.91
N GLN A 77 2.11 -13.71 -6.71
CA GLN A 77 1.60 -14.97 -6.13
C GLN A 77 0.07 -14.96 -5.98
N ARG A 78 -0.53 -13.78 -5.81
CA ARG A 78 -1.97 -13.58 -5.68
C ARG A 78 -2.67 -13.20 -7.00
N GLY A 79 -1.96 -13.27 -8.13
CA GLY A 79 -2.52 -12.97 -9.45
C GLY A 79 -2.79 -11.48 -9.71
N ALA A 80 -2.18 -10.58 -8.94
CA ALA A 80 -2.26 -9.15 -9.15
C ALA A 80 -1.05 -8.63 -9.93
N THR A 81 -1.25 -7.54 -10.67
CA THR A 81 -0.23 -6.94 -11.52
C THR A 81 0.11 -5.53 -11.05
N ALA A 82 1.37 -5.14 -11.20
CA ALA A 82 1.80 -3.78 -10.92
C ALA A 82 1.10 -2.81 -11.88
N VAL A 83 0.64 -1.67 -11.36
CA VAL A 83 -0.03 -0.62 -12.12
C VAL A 83 0.85 0.63 -12.09
N ALA A 84 1.06 1.20 -13.28
CA ALA A 84 1.69 2.51 -13.40
C ALA A 84 0.74 3.58 -12.86
N LEU A 85 1.16 4.27 -11.82
CA LEU A 85 0.42 5.40 -11.27
C LEU A 85 0.83 6.67 -12.03
N PRO A 86 -0.12 7.48 -12.56
CA PRO A 86 0.20 8.61 -13.43
C PRO A 86 1.11 9.67 -12.81
N GLY A 87 1.12 9.79 -11.49
CA GLY A 87 1.97 10.72 -10.76
C GLY A 87 3.17 10.07 -10.07
N ALA A 88 3.34 8.75 -10.12
CA ALA A 88 4.48 8.09 -9.49
C ALA A 88 5.75 8.24 -10.35
N ASP A 89 6.71 8.99 -9.84
CA ASP A 89 8.07 9.05 -10.37
C ASP A 89 8.97 8.20 -9.46
N PRO A 90 9.54 7.07 -9.93
CA PRO A 90 10.33 6.13 -9.12
C PRO A 90 11.50 6.77 -8.36
N GLY A 91 11.99 7.94 -8.79
CA GLY A 91 13.08 8.66 -8.14
C GLY A 91 12.64 9.79 -7.19
N LYS A 92 11.35 10.15 -7.16
CA LYS A 92 10.85 11.31 -6.40
C LYS A 92 9.67 11.00 -5.48
N LYS A 93 8.82 10.07 -5.89
CA LYS A 93 7.60 9.67 -5.18
C LYS A 93 7.65 8.17 -4.98
N LEU A 94 7.94 7.78 -3.73
CA LEU A 94 8.07 6.40 -3.32
C LEU A 94 6.69 5.79 -3.17
N ALA A 95 6.03 5.52 -4.31
CA ALA A 95 4.72 4.91 -4.34
C ALA A 95 4.58 3.94 -5.52
N GLN A 96 3.91 2.82 -5.28
CA GLN A 96 3.61 1.82 -6.29
C GLN A 96 2.29 1.14 -5.94
N ALA A 97 1.52 0.73 -6.95
CA ALA A 97 0.27 0.02 -6.72
C ALA A 97 0.21 -1.28 -7.51
N TRP A 98 -0.63 -2.19 -7.02
CA TRP A 98 -0.90 -3.48 -7.64
C TRP A 98 -2.41 -3.70 -7.68
N ARG A 99 -2.93 -4.09 -8.84
CA ARG A 99 -4.35 -4.33 -9.10
C ARG A 99 -4.61 -5.82 -9.26
N GLY A 100 -5.57 -6.33 -8.52
CA GLY A 100 -6.18 -7.64 -8.72
C GLY A 100 -7.25 -7.61 -9.81
N GLN A 101 -7.66 -8.80 -10.24
CA GLN A 101 -8.62 -8.97 -11.34
C GLN A 101 -10.01 -8.38 -11.05
N ASP A 102 -10.37 -8.25 -9.78
CA ASP A 102 -11.65 -7.74 -9.29
C ASP A 102 -11.68 -6.21 -9.10
N GLY A 103 -10.65 -5.50 -9.59
CA GLY A 103 -10.52 -4.05 -9.44
C GLY A 103 -10.02 -3.60 -8.07
N ARG A 104 -9.87 -4.50 -7.09
CA ARG A 104 -9.25 -4.19 -5.79
C ARG A 104 -7.74 -4.32 -5.87
N GLY A 105 -7.04 -3.68 -4.94
CA GLY A 105 -5.59 -3.75 -4.92
C GLY A 105 -4.97 -3.11 -3.69
N VAL A 106 -3.66 -2.94 -3.76
CA VAL A 106 -2.90 -2.21 -2.75
C VAL A 106 -2.13 -1.07 -3.42
N LEU A 107 -2.13 0.09 -2.79
CA LEU A 107 -1.18 1.15 -3.05
C LEU A 107 -0.23 1.23 -1.85
N VAL A 108 1.06 1.10 -2.10
CA VAL A 108 2.09 1.26 -1.08
C VAL A 108 2.78 2.59 -1.31
N ALA A 109 2.92 3.38 -0.26
CA ALA A 109 3.63 4.65 -0.30
C ALA A 109 4.58 4.78 0.89
N MET A 110 5.68 5.51 0.71
CA MET A 110 6.68 5.75 1.75
C MET A 110 7.05 7.23 1.81
N LEU A 111 7.12 7.75 3.03
CA LEU A 111 7.82 9.00 3.35
C LEU A 111 9.17 8.64 3.94
N ALA A 112 10.25 9.05 3.28
CA ALA A 112 11.59 8.89 3.82
C ALA A 112 11.93 10.03 4.79
N SER A 113 12.67 9.71 5.85
CA SER A 113 13.20 10.66 6.83
C SER A 113 14.68 10.35 7.12
N PRO A 114 15.45 11.28 7.71
CA PRO A 114 16.86 11.04 8.02
C PRO A 114 17.12 9.85 8.96
N THR A 115 16.14 9.51 9.80
CA THR A 115 16.20 8.41 10.77
C THR A 115 15.49 7.14 10.30
N GLY A 116 14.77 7.21 9.18
CA GLY A 116 14.01 6.09 8.65
C GLY A 116 12.91 6.52 7.70
N GLY A 117 11.68 6.20 8.05
CA GLY A 117 10.52 6.65 7.31
C GLY A 117 9.25 6.00 7.78
N THR A 118 8.16 6.35 7.12
CA THR A 118 6.84 5.76 7.37
C THR A 118 6.26 5.25 6.08
N VAL A 119 5.78 4.01 6.13
CA VAL A 119 5.20 3.31 4.99
C VAL A 119 3.73 3.10 5.26
N ALA A 120 2.90 3.48 4.31
CA ALA A 120 1.49 3.17 4.31
C ALA A 120 1.18 2.11 3.26
N TYR A 121 0.39 1.11 3.67
CA TYR A 121 -0.30 0.21 2.77
C TYR A 121 -1.77 0.63 2.73
N PHE A 122 -2.24 1.04 1.57
CA PHE A 122 -3.61 1.45 1.32
C PHE A 122 -4.35 0.34 0.59
N ALA A 123 -5.46 -0.13 1.15
CA ALA A 123 -6.43 -0.90 0.39
C ALA A 123 -7.09 0.07 -0.57
N VAL A 124 -7.09 -0.27 -1.85
CA VAL A 124 -7.63 0.60 -2.88
C VAL A 124 -8.56 -0.15 -3.81
N ARG A 125 -9.58 0.56 -4.29
CA ARG A 125 -10.36 0.16 -5.46
C ARG A 125 -9.96 1.05 -6.62
N PHE A 126 -9.49 0.43 -7.70
CA PHE A 126 -9.19 1.14 -8.94
C PHE A 126 -10.50 1.52 -9.62
N ALA A 127 -10.56 2.73 -10.18
CA ALA A 127 -11.65 3.09 -11.07
C ALA A 127 -11.60 2.15 -12.29
N ASP A 128 -12.76 1.58 -12.65
CA ASP A 128 -12.89 0.89 -13.92
C ASP A 128 -12.71 1.93 -15.03
N ARG A 129 -11.70 1.71 -15.87
CA ARG A 129 -11.48 2.46 -17.10
C ARG A 129 -11.86 1.59 -18.28
#